data_AF-A0A249E082-F1
#
_entry.id   AF-A0A249E082-F1
#
_cell.length_a   1.000
_cell.length_b   1.000
_cell.length_c   1.000
_cell.angle_alpha   90.00
_cell.angle_beta   90.00
_cell.angle_gamma   90.00
#
_symmetry.space_group_name_H-M   'P 1'
#
loop_
_entity.id
_entity.type
_entity.pdbx_description
1 polymer ?
#
loop_
_entity_poly.entity_id
_entity_poly.type
_entity_poly.pdbx_seq_one_letter_code
_entity_poly.pdbx_strand_id
1 'polypeptide(L)'
;MMEKRELINEMLKQIQGGKSVAAAYLGMNETKFNNRLYEHKGSRFFNIDELSALQTLSQSSLVAEYFAQRSDTLVVPMPEPDTLDNVELYHMGLLSNVKGSAVDELILGSIQDDGGIDRKEEEKIMAAHRQHMASRDSQVKATLRVYGRKKSDSNKTQHSG
;
A
#
# COMPACT_ATOMS: atom_id res chain seq x y z
N MET A 1 6.32 -10.98 8.90
CA MET A 1 5.87 -11.05 7.50
C MET A 1 4.46 -11.63 7.51
N MET A 2 3.53 -11.05 6.76
CA MET A 2 2.14 -11.55 6.73
C MET A 2 2.08 -12.93 6.08
N GLU A 3 1.35 -13.86 6.70
CA GLU A 3 1.12 -15.20 6.16
C GLU A 3 -0.06 -15.26 5.20
N LYS A 4 -0.07 -16.22 4.26
CA LYS A 4 -1.11 -16.26 3.20
C LYS A 4 -2.54 -16.35 3.74
N ARG A 5 -2.75 -17.03 4.86
CA ARG A 5 -4.08 -17.14 5.50
C ARG A 5 -4.48 -15.85 6.21
N GLU A 6 -3.51 -15.20 6.84
CA GLU A 6 -3.69 -13.91 7.49
C GLU A 6 -4.08 -12.84 6.46
N LEU A 7 -3.44 -12.82 5.29
CA LEU A 7 -3.80 -11.98 4.14
C LEU A 7 -5.31 -12.05 3.83
N ILE A 8 -5.87 -13.26 3.70
CA ILE A 8 -7.30 -13.43 3.43
C ILE A 8 -8.14 -12.91 4.60
N ASN A 9 -7.76 -13.23 5.83
CA ASN A 9 -8.51 -12.79 7.00
C ASN A 9 -8.51 -11.26 7.17
N GLU A 10 -7.40 -10.58 6.87
CA GLU A 10 -7.34 -9.11 6.88
C GLU A 10 -8.22 -8.51 5.79
N MET A 11 -8.21 -9.06 4.56
CA MET A 11 -9.15 -8.62 3.52
C MET A 11 -10.60 -8.84 3.93
N LEU A 12 -10.92 -9.97 4.58
CA LEU A 12 -12.28 -10.26 5.03
C LEU A 12 -12.78 -9.27 6.09
N LYS A 13 -11.90 -8.70 6.92
CA LYS A 13 -12.28 -7.66 7.90
C LYS A 13 -12.69 -6.35 7.22
N GLN A 14 -12.21 -6.09 6.01
CA GLN A 14 -12.51 -4.89 5.23
C GLN A 14 -13.75 -5.05 4.35
N ILE A 15 -14.27 -6.27 4.20
CA ILE A 15 -15.47 -6.57 3.40
C ILE A 15 -16.69 -6.55 4.31
N GLN A 16 -17.65 -5.65 4.04
CA GLN A 16 -18.93 -5.67 4.74
C GLN A 16 -19.69 -6.98 4.42
N GLY A 17 -20.05 -7.72 5.47
CA GLY A 17 -20.62 -9.08 5.34
C GLY A 17 -19.56 -10.20 5.24
N GLY A 18 -18.28 -9.83 5.23
CA GLY A 18 -17.13 -10.73 5.42
C GLY A 18 -17.11 -11.92 4.46
N LYS A 19 -16.95 -13.11 5.04
CA LYS A 19 -16.71 -14.35 4.30
C LYS A 19 -17.84 -14.76 3.36
N SER A 20 -19.09 -14.56 3.78
CA SER A 20 -20.26 -14.95 2.98
C SER A 20 -20.29 -14.19 1.65
N VAL A 21 -20.08 -12.86 1.73
CA VAL A 21 -20.00 -11.97 0.58
C VAL A 21 -18.78 -12.30 -0.29
N ALA A 22 -17.61 -12.52 0.33
CA ALA A 22 -16.40 -12.89 -0.39
C ALA A 22 -16.56 -14.22 -1.17
N ALA A 23 -17.19 -15.24 -0.57
CA ALA A 23 -17.45 -16.51 -1.24
C ALA A 23 -18.39 -16.33 -2.43
N ALA A 24 -19.50 -15.60 -2.25
CA ALA A 24 -20.45 -15.30 -3.31
C ALA A 24 -19.80 -14.51 -4.46
N TYR A 25 -18.97 -13.51 -4.14
CA TYR A 25 -18.25 -12.70 -5.11
C TYR A 25 -17.29 -13.52 -5.98
N LEU A 26 -16.68 -14.56 -5.40
CA LEU A 26 -15.82 -15.50 -6.14
C LEU A 26 -16.61 -16.64 -6.81
N GLY A 27 -17.95 -16.60 -6.82
CA GLY A 27 -18.79 -17.63 -7.44
C GLY A 27 -18.69 -19.00 -6.75
N MET A 28 -18.51 -19.03 -5.43
CA MET A 28 -18.46 -20.26 -4.64
C MET A 28 -19.27 -20.20 -3.35
N ASN A 29 -19.54 -21.36 -2.76
CA ASN A 29 -20.12 -21.42 -1.42
C ASN A 29 -19.05 -21.28 -0.32
N GLU A 30 -19.48 -20.97 0.90
CA GLU A 30 -18.58 -20.79 2.05
C GLU A 30 -17.77 -22.04 2.40
N THR A 31 -18.34 -23.24 2.17
CA THR A 31 -17.61 -24.50 2.38
C THR A 31 -16.40 -24.60 1.45
N LYS A 32 -16.57 -24.31 0.16
CA LYS A 32 -15.48 -24.30 -0.83
C LYS A 32 -14.48 -23.19 -0.53
N PHE A 33 -14.95 -22.02 -0.11
CA PHE A 33 -14.09 -20.94 0.33
C PHE A 33 -13.21 -21.35 1.52
N ASN A 34 -13.79 -21.94 2.57
CA ASN A 34 -13.04 -22.44 3.73
C ASN A 34 -12.05 -23.53 3.34
N ASN A 35 -12.45 -24.47 2.46
CA ASN A 35 -11.52 -25.49 1.98
C ASN A 35 -10.31 -24.87 1.28
N ARG A 36 -10.47 -23.77 0.52
CA ARG A 36 -9.35 -23.04 -0.09
C ARG A 36 -8.51 -22.28 0.93
N LEU A 37 -9.15 -21.59 1.87
CA LEU A 37 -8.47 -20.81 2.92
C LEU A 37 -7.58 -21.70 3.78
N TYR A 38 -8.06 -22.89 4.16
CA TYR A 38 -7.35 -23.83 5.02
C TYR A 38 -6.62 -24.95 4.25
N GLU A 39 -6.72 -24.96 2.91
CA GLU A 39 -6.19 -26.02 2.03
C GLU A 39 -6.64 -27.42 2.46
N HIS A 40 -7.89 -27.52 2.92
CA HIS A 40 -8.50 -28.76 3.35
C HIS A 40 -9.06 -29.56 2.18
N LYS A 41 -9.16 -30.88 2.37
CA LYS A 41 -9.73 -31.83 1.38
C LYS A 41 -9.03 -31.76 0.01
N GLY A 42 -7.71 -31.58 0.01
CA GLY A 42 -6.91 -31.46 -1.22
C GLY A 42 -7.20 -30.19 -2.04
N SER A 43 -7.88 -29.20 -1.45
CA SER A 43 -8.14 -27.93 -2.13
C SER A 43 -6.88 -27.08 -2.18
N ARG A 44 -6.60 -26.49 -3.34
CA ARG A 44 -5.55 -25.47 -3.48
C ARG A 44 -5.93 -24.19 -2.74
N PHE A 45 -4.92 -23.39 -2.41
CA PHE A 45 -5.13 -22.00 -2.01
C PHE A 45 -5.73 -21.16 -3.16
N PHE A 46 -6.15 -19.93 -2.87
CA PHE A 46 -6.64 -18.98 -3.86
C PHE A 46 -5.57 -18.72 -4.95
N ASN A 47 -5.99 -18.67 -6.21
CA ASN A 47 -5.10 -18.30 -7.32
C ASN A 47 -4.98 -16.78 -7.44
N ILE A 48 -4.14 -16.31 -8.36
CA ILE A 48 -3.87 -14.87 -8.53
C ILE A 48 -5.15 -14.08 -8.86
N ASP A 49 -6.01 -14.61 -9.73
CA ASP A 49 -7.27 -13.94 -10.10
C ASP A 49 -8.22 -13.82 -8.91
N GLU A 50 -8.33 -14.88 -8.10
CA GLU A 50 -9.16 -14.89 -6.90
C GLU A 50 -8.61 -13.95 -5.83
N LEU A 51 -7.29 -13.88 -5.66
CA LEU A 51 -6.65 -12.91 -4.78
C LEU A 51 -6.89 -11.47 -5.26
N SER A 52 -6.73 -11.22 -6.56
CA SER A 52 -7.00 -9.91 -7.17
C SER A 52 -8.46 -9.48 -7.00
N ALA A 53 -9.40 -10.42 -7.17
CA ALA A 53 -10.82 -10.20 -6.93
C ALA A 53 -11.11 -9.86 -5.47
N LEU A 54 -10.52 -10.59 -4.50
CA LEU A 54 -10.67 -10.29 -3.07
C LEU A 54 -10.02 -8.96 -2.69
N GLN A 55 -8.88 -8.60 -3.28
CA GLN A 55 -8.24 -7.30 -3.07
C GLN A 55 -9.16 -6.17 -3.55
N THR A 56 -9.76 -6.34 -4.73
CA THR A 56 -10.73 -5.38 -5.29
C THR A 56 -11.94 -5.22 -4.38
N LEU A 57 -12.51 -6.34 -3.92
CA LEU A 57 -13.69 -6.34 -3.05
C LEU A 57 -13.41 -5.72 -1.67
N SER A 58 -12.19 -5.90 -1.15
CA SER A 58 -11.75 -5.29 0.12
C SER A 58 -11.26 -3.84 -0.03
N GLN A 59 -11.16 -3.32 -1.26
CA GLN A 59 -10.61 -1.99 -1.56
C GLN A 59 -9.24 -1.76 -0.91
N SER A 60 -8.36 -2.75 -1.03
CA SER A 60 -7.08 -2.79 -0.31
C SER A 60 -5.88 -2.97 -1.23
N SER A 61 -4.68 -2.82 -0.69
CA SER A 61 -3.41 -3.15 -1.34
C SER A 61 -2.77 -4.42 -0.77
N LEU A 62 -3.50 -5.20 0.03
CA LEU A 62 -2.95 -6.27 0.86
C LEU A 62 -2.28 -7.39 0.04
N VAL A 63 -2.81 -7.73 -1.15
CA VAL A 63 -2.18 -8.76 -2.01
C VAL A 63 -0.88 -8.22 -2.59
N ALA A 64 -0.86 -6.97 -3.05
CA ALA A 64 0.37 -6.33 -3.51
C ALA A 64 1.41 -6.25 -2.38
N GLU A 65 1.01 -5.84 -1.19
CA GLU A 65 1.87 -5.75 -0.01
C GLU A 65 2.43 -7.11 0.41
N TYR A 66 1.60 -8.16 0.34
CA TYR A 66 2.02 -9.53 0.65
C TYR A 66 3.20 -10.00 -0.20
N PHE A 67 3.19 -9.70 -1.50
CA PHE A 67 4.30 -10.02 -2.41
C PHE A 67 5.46 -9.04 -2.24
N ALA A 68 5.18 -7.75 -2.08
CA ALA A 68 6.22 -6.75 -1.93
C ALA A 68 7.10 -6.99 -0.69
N GLN A 69 6.50 -7.35 0.45
CA GLN A 69 7.21 -7.73 1.67
C GLN A 69 8.14 -8.93 1.48
N ARG A 70 7.80 -9.87 0.58
CA ARG A 70 8.63 -11.05 0.27
C ARG A 70 9.77 -10.74 -0.69
N SER A 71 9.68 -9.62 -1.39
CA SER A 71 10.71 -9.13 -2.30
C SER A 71 11.49 -7.96 -1.70
N ASP A 72 11.31 -7.66 -0.41
CA ASP A 72 11.90 -6.49 0.26
C ASP A 72 11.63 -5.16 -0.48
N THR A 73 10.42 -5.03 -1.04
CA THR A 73 9.96 -3.85 -1.78
C THR A 73 8.78 -3.17 -1.09
N LEU A 74 8.42 -1.98 -1.57
CA LEU A 74 7.31 -1.17 -1.05
C LEU A 74 6.20 -1.01 -2.07
N VAL A 75 4.96 -1.20 -1.60
CA VAL A 75 3.77 -0.76 -2.32
C VAL A 75 3.45 0.66 -1.87
N VAL A 76 3.35 1.56 -2.82
CA VAL A 76 2.96 2.95 -2.57
C VAL A 76 1.65 3.23 -3.29
N PRO A 77 0.57 3.56 -2.56
CA PRO A 77 -0.71 3.87 -3.17
C PRO A 77 -0.60 5.12 -4.04
N MET A 78 -1.25 5.06 -5.20
CA MET A 78 -1.37 6.23 -6.07
C MET A 78 -2.36 7.21 -5.41
N PRO A 79 -2.03 8.50 -5.34
CA PRO A 79 -2.95 9.50 -4.83
C PRO A 79 -4.18 9.62 -5.74
N GLU A 80 -5.36 9.71 -5.12
CA GLU A 80 -6.63 9.84 -5.83
C GLU A 80 -6.72 11.20 -6.53
N PRO A 81 -7.00 11.27 -7.84
CA PRO A 81 -6.85 12.51 -8.60
C PRO A 81 -7.80 13.62 -8.15
N ASP A 82 -9.02 13.23 -7.80
CA ASP A 82 -10.11 14.17 -7.50
C ASP A 82 -9.95 14.85 -6.14
N THR A 83 -9.03 14.34 -5.30
CA THR A 83 -8.73 14.92 -3.98
C THR A 83 -7.51 15.84 -4.00
N LEU A 84 -6.81 15.98 -5.14
CA LEU A 84 -5.56 16.73 -5.21
C LEU A 84 -5.79 18.21 -5.55
N ASP A 85 -5.68 19.06 -4.53
CA ASP A 85 -5.53 20.51 -4.68
C ASP A 85 -4.21 21.02 -4.07
N ASN A 86 -3.97 22.33 -4.13
CA ASN A 86 -2.75 22.92 -3.59
C ASN A 86 -2.59 22.76 -2.07
N VAL A 87 -3.70 22.73 -1.33
CA VAL A 87 -3.70 22.55 0.13
C VAL A 87 -3.34 21.10 0.45
N GLU A 88 -3.93 20.15 -0.27
CA GLU A 88 -3.62 18.73 -0.10
C GLU A 88 -2.17 18.43 -0.46
N LEU A 89 -1.65 18.96 -1.57
CA LEU A 89 -0.23 18.81 -1.92
C LEU A 89 0.71 19.37 -0.83
N TYR A 90 0.34 20.49 -0.21
CA TYR A 90 1.08 21.06 0.90
C TYR A 90 1.04 20.14 2.13
N HIS A 91 -0.14 19.64 2.50
CA HIS A 91 -0.29 18.68 3.60
C HIS A 91 0.50 17.39 3.37
N MET A 92 0.46 16.83 2.16
CA MET A 92 1.26 15.66 1.79
C MET A 92 2.76 15.92 1.97
N GLY A 93 3.22 17.14 1.64
CA GLY A 93 4.60 17.56 1.86
C GLY A 93 4.97 17.67 3.33
N LEU A 94 4.14 18.32 4.14
CA LEU A 94 4.33 18.38 5.58
C LEU A 94 4.37 16.98 6.21
N LEU A 95 3.44 16.11 5.82
CA LEU A 95 3.39 14.74 6.33
C LEU A 95 4.63 13.93 5.95
N SER A 96 5.12 14.08 4.71
CA SER A 96 6.37 13.44 4.28
C SER A 96 7.56 13.91 5.13
N ASN A 97 7.65 15.21 5.42
CA ASN A 97 8.69 15.78 6.28
C ASN A 97 8.59 15.24 7.71
N VAL A 98 7.40 15.27 8.32
CA VAL A 98 7.18 14.74 9.69
C VAL A 98 7.61 13.28 9.79
N LYS A 99 7.24 12.45 8.80
CA LYS A 99 7.66 11.04 8.77
C LYS A 99 9.17 10.89 8.58
N GLY A 100 9.80 11.78 7.80
CA GLY A 100 11.26 11.79 7.64
C GLY A 100 11.94 12.10 8.97
N SER A 101 11.50 13.15 9.66
CA SER A 101 12.02 13.51 10.97
C SER A 101 11.84 12.40 12.02
N ALA A 102 10.76 11.62 11.96
CA ALA A 102 10.58 10.47 12.84
C ALA A 102 11.64 9.37 12.61
N VAL A 103 12.12 9.20 11.37
CA VAL A 103 13.25 8.30 11.08
C VAL A 103 14.52 8.84 11.70
N ASP A 104 14.79 10.13 11.50
CA ASP A 104 15.99 10.80 12.01
C ASP A 104 16.03 10.77 13.56
N GLU A 105 14.89 10.98 14.22
CA GLU A 105 14.75 10.92 15.67
C GLU A 105 15.05 9.52 16.21
N LEU A 106 14.53 8.47 15.57
CA LEU A 106 14.81 7.08 15.97
C LEU A 106 16.29 6.74 15.80
N ILE A 107 16.91 7.13 14.68
CA ILE A 107 18.34 6.90 14.45
C ILE A 107 19.18 7.64 15.50
N LEU A 108 18.88 8.92 15.73
CA LEU A 108 19.62 9.74 16.70
C LEU A 108 19.46 9.19 18.11
N GLY A 109 18.24 8.83 18.51
CA GLY A 109 17.95 8.28 19.84
C GLY A 109 18.72 6.99 20.10
N SER A 110 18.68 6.03 19.16
CA SER A 110 19.44 4.77 19.30
C SER A 110 20.94 5.00 19.48
N ILE A 111 21.54 5.87 18.67
CA ILE A 111 22.97 6.18 18.78
C ILE A 111 23.29 6.89 20.11
N GLN A 112 22.41 7.75 20.61
CA GLN A 112 22.63 8.48 21.87
C GLN A 112 22.48 7.60 23.11
N ASP A 113 21.63 6.57 23.05
CA ASP A 113 21.32 5.71 24.20
C ASP A 113 22.47 4.75 24.55
N ASP A 114 23.03 4.04 23.58
CA ASP A 114 24.10 3.06 23.83
C ASP A 114 25.27 3.07 22.82
N GLY A 115 25.25 3.98 21.85
CA GLY A 115 26.28 4.11 20.82
C GLY A 115 26.15 3.10 19.66
N GLY A 116 25.08 2.30 19.62
CA GLY A 116 24.80 1.32 18.59
C GLY A 116 23.36 1.39 18.08
N ILE A 117 23.01 0.46 17.18
CA ILE A 117 21.63 0.19 16.76
C ILE A 117 21.43 -1.30 16.90
N ASP A 118 20.57 -1.72 17.83
CA ASP A 118 20.21 -3.12 18.01
C ASP A 118 19.17 -3.58 16.97
N ARG A 119 18.89 -4.88 16.93
CA ARG A 119 17.92 -5.45 15.98
C ARG A 119 16.50 -4.88 16.14
N LYS A 120 16.06 -4.61 17.37
CA LYS A 120 14.71 -4.07 17.62
C LYS A 120 14.62 -2.61 17.17
N GLU A 121 15.69 -1.85 17.35
CA GLU A 121 15.79 -0.48 16.87
C GLU A 121 15.86 -0.43 15.35
N GLU A 122 16.67 -1.29 14.73
CA GLU A 122 16.71 -1.47 13.29
C GLU A 122 15.31 -1.76 12.73
N GLU A 123 14.56 -2.67 13.34
CA GLU A 123 13.18 -2.99 12.96
C GLU A 123 12.27 -1.75 13.02
N LYS A 124 12.38 -0.92 14.06
CA LYS A 124 11.60 0.32 14.22
C LYS A 124 12.00 1.38 13.20
N ILE A 125 13.30 1.62 13.03
CA ILE A 125 13.86 2.58 12.07
C ILE A 125 13.40 2.20 10.67
N MET A 126 13.53 0.92 10.29
CA MET A 126 13.11 0.46 8.98
C MET A 126 11.59 0.54 8.79
N ALA A 127 10.79 0.29 9.83
CA ALA A 127 9.35 0.51 9.75
C ALA A 127 9.00 1.99 9.50
N ALA A 128 9.61 2.92 10.24
CA ALA A 128 9.42 4.36 10.04
C ALA A 128 9.92 4.81 8.65
N HIS A 129 11.08 4.31 8.23
CA HIS A 129 11.69 4.63 6.94
C HIS A 129 10.78 4.22 5.78
N ARG A 130 10.21 3.02 5.82
CA ARG A 130 9.25 2.56 4.81
C ARG A 130 8.03 3.48 4.72
N GLN A 131 7.50 3.95 5.86
CA GLN A 131 6.38 4.88 5.88
C GLN A 131 6.75 6.26 5.30
N HIS A 132 7.96 6.75 5.60
CA HIS A 132 8.48 7.97 5.00
C HIS A 132 8.61 7.84 3.49
N MET A 133 9.25 6.77 3.00
CA MET A 133 9.45 6.54 1.57
C MET A 133 8.13 6.44 0.81
N ALA A 134 7.14 5.73 1.36
CA ALA A 134 5.81 5.68 0.77
C ALA A 134 5.14 7.07 0.73
N SER A 135 5.20 7.83 1.82
CA SER A 135 4.63 9.18 1.87
C SER A 135 5.31 10.13 0.87
N ARG A 136 6.63 10.03 0.75
CA ARG A 136 7.43 10.86 -0.14
C ARG A 136 7.10 10.54 -1.60
N ASP A 137 7.06 9.27 -1.96
CA ASP A 137 6.70 8.83 -3.31
C ASP A 137 5.26 9.21 -3.68
N SER A 138 4.29 9.04 -2.77
CA SER A 138 2.91 9.51 -2.99
C SER A 138 2.86 11.03 -3.23
N GLN A 139 3.57 11.83 -2.43
CA GLN A 139 3.64 13.29 -2.61
C GLN A 139 4.26 13.67 -3.97
N VAL A 140 5.35 13.02 -4.37
CA VAL A 140 6.00 13.27 -5.66
C VAL A 140 5.04 12.93 -6.80
N LYS A 141 4.38 11.77 -6.76
CA LYS A 141 3.39 11.35 -7.74
C LYS A 141 2.20 12.31 -7.81
N ALA A 142 1.71 12.80 -6.67
CA ALA A 142 0.64 13.79 -6.62
C ALA A 142 1.05 15.10 -7.30
N THR A 143 2.23 15.61 -6.95
CA THR A 143 2.79 16.84 -7.56
C THR A 143 2.92 16.69 -9.08
N LEU A 144 3.49 15.57 -9.53
CA LEU A 144 3.62 15.27 -10.97
C LEU A 144 2.26 15.13 -11.65
N ARG A 145 1.23 14.68 -10.94
CA ARG A 145 -0.12 14.55 -11.51
C ARG A 145 -0.82 15.90 -11.67
N VAL A 146 -0.65 16.82 -10.70
CA VAL A 146 -1.25 18.16 -10.73
C VAL A 146 -0.51 19.09 -11.69
N TYR A 147 0.83 19.06 -11.67
CA TYR A 147 1.67 20.00 -12.42
C TYR A 147 2.33 19.41 -13.67
N GLY A 148 2.18 18.10 -13.90
CA GLY A 148 2.71 17.43 -15.08
C GLY A 148 1.98 17.89 -16.34
N ARG A 149 2.69 18.63 -17.21
CA ARG A 149 2.16 19.00 -18.52
C ARG A 149 1.99 17.76 -19.39
N LYS A 150 0.81 17.60 -20.01
CA LYS A 150 0.63 16.60 -21.08
C LYS A 150 1.27 17.15 -22.36
N LYS A 151 1.96 16.29 -23.12
CA LYS A 151 2.63 16.62 -24.40
C LYS A 151 1.71 17.19 -25.50
N SER A 152 0.40 17.34 -25.26
CA SER A 152 -0.57 17.88 -26.23
C SER A 152 -0.71 19.41 -26.21
N ASP A 153 -0.22 20.10 -25.19
CA ASP A 153 -0.51 21.55 -25.03
C ASP A 153 0.52 22.47 -25.71
N SER A 154 1.58 21.89 -26.31
CA SER A 154 2.61 22.64 -27.04
C SER A 154 2.32 22.84 -28.53
N ASN A 155 1.18 22.36 -29.06
CA ASN A 155 0.89 22.43 -30.50
C ASN A 155 -0.28 23.35 -30.90
N LYS A 156 -0.76 24.24 -30.00
CA LYS A 156 -1.85 25.19 -30.31
C LYS A 156 -1.45 26.67 -30.37
N THR A 157 -0.16 27.00 -30.26
CA THR A 157 0.31 28.41 -30.25
C THR A 157 1.06 28.85 -31.51
N GLN A 158 1.06 28.06 -32.58
CA GLN A 158 1.65 28.46 -33.85
C GLN A 158 0.64 28.28 -34.97
N HIS A 159 -0.31 29.21 -35.12
CA HIS A 159 -0.98 29.58 -36.38
C HIS A 159 -1.98 30.71 -36.06
N SER A 160 -1.43 31.88 -35.75
CA SER A 160 -2.15 33.16 -35.77
C SER A 160 -1.08 34.23 -35.99
N GLY A 161 -0.79 34.47 -37.27
CA GLY A 161 0.20 35.41 -37.78
C GLY A 161 0.16 35.39 -39.29
#